data_AF-A0A2N6EV40-F1
#
_entry.id   AF-A0A2N6EV40-F1
#
_cell.length_a   1.000
_cell.length_b   1.000
_cell.length_c   1.000
_cell.angle_alpha   90.00
_cell.angle_beta   90.00
_cell.angle_gamma   90.00
#
_symmetry.space_group_name_H-M   'P 1'
#
loop_
_entity.id
_entity.type
_entity.pdbx_description
1 polymer ?
#
loop_
_entity_poly.entity_id
_entity_poly.type
_entity_poly.pdbx_seq_one_letter_code
_entity_poly.pdbx_strand_id
1 'polypeptide(L)'
;MNAGKLTLMLLLTVLGCLVLLGGTATAAIEGRGNLTSDDCIKCHLEAPKAIEEAGMAHKNAVTCVECHEGHAPFALDVIPECGQCHSGEAHFDLDACLTCHENPHRPLEIKLTKDITGPCLTCHETQGTQLQDFPSVHTSLACTACHNEHGQVPECLKCHQPHSAEMVQADCGKCHQAHKPLEVAYTSDLSSASCGSCHDGVFGALNASVAKHKTVNCATCHEATHGQIPECSNCHEPHAPDMAQTECTKCHQAHSPMPVGYDSDVAAINCAACHDGVYEELTTSKTLHEEVNCATCHQSNHGYIPQCSNCHDPHAETMAMTECTKCHQAHQPMPVAYDNSIASANCAACHGDAFDLLQASTAAHSALDCAFCHTDTHKMVPQCTSCHEAPHSAKMLSKFPDCGDCHNIAHDLAY
;
A
#
# COMPACT_ATOMS: atom_id res chain seq x y z
N MET A 1 -68.71 65.68 97.71
CA MET A 1 -68.32 64.25 97.79
C MET A 1 -69.12 63.47 96.74
N ASN A 2 -69.01 63.78 95.45
CA ASN A 2 -68.16 63.16 94.40
C ASN A 2 -67.28 61.97 94.79
N ALA A 3 -67.74 60.74 94.52
CA ALA A 3 -66.89 59.56 94.34
C ALA A 3 -67.50 58.44 93.46
N GLY A 4 -68.59 58.69 92.72
CA GLY A 4 -69.29 57.63 91.96
C GLY A 4 -69.22 57.74 90.43
N LYS A 5 -68.70 58.83 89.87
CA LYS A 5 -68.71 59.09 88.41
C LYS A 5 -67.36 58.88 87.71
N LEU A 6 -66.29 58.60 88.44
CA LEU A 6 -64.93 58.48 87.87
C LEU A 6 -64.63 57.07 87.31
N THR A 7 -65.35 56.05 87.73
CA THR A 7 -65.02 54.64 87.40
C THR A 7 -65.61 54.18 86.06
N LEU A 8 -66.66 54.82 85.54
CA LEU A 8 -67.30 54.42 84.28
C LEU A 8 -66.69 55.10 83.04
N MET A 9 -66.05 56.27 83.18
CA MET A 9 -65.34 56.93 82.08
C MET A 9 -63.94 56.35 81.81
N LEU A 10 -63.38 55.57 82.73
CA LEU A 10 -62.05 54.95 82.55
C LEU A 10 -62.11 53.59 81.85
N LEU A 11 -63.25 52.89 81.90
CA LEU A 11 -63.42 51.57 81.26
C LEU A 11 -63.81 51.66 79.77
N LEU A 12 -64.42 52.76 79.33
CA LEU A 12 -64.75 52.99 77.92
C LEU A 12 -63.57 53.51 77.08
N THR A 13 -62.55 54.10 77.71
CA THR A 13 -61.33 54.57 77.01
C THR A 13 -60.27 53.48 76.84
N VAL A 14 -60.21 52.49 77.73
CA VAL A 14 -59.26 51.37 77.60
C VAL A 14 -59.72 50.33 76.57
N LEU A 15 -61.04 50.12 76.41
CA LEU A 15 -61.56 49.21 75.37
C LEU A 15 -61.57 49.85 73.97
N GLY A 16 -61.61 51.18 73.87
CA GLY A 16 -61.46 51.92 72.61
C GLY A 16 -60.01 51.94 72.09
N CYS A 17 -59.02 51.96 72.98
CA CYS A 17 -57.60 51.93 72.57
C CYS A 17 -57.09 50.53 72.21
N LEU A 18 -57.73 49.45 72.66
CA LEU A 18 -57.33 48.09 72.27
C LEU A 18 -57.89 47.66 70.89
N VAL A 19 -58.96 48.30 70.41
CA VAL A 19 -59.52 48.03 69.07
C VAL A 19 -58.84 48.87 67.97
N LEU A 20 -58.07 49.90 68.32
CA LEU A 20 -57.35 50.76 67.37
C LEU A 20 -55.90 50.35 67.09
N LEU A 21 -55.39 49.30 67.73
CA LEU A 21 -54.02 48.79 67.53
C LEU A 21 -53.95 47.38 66.94
N GLY A 22 -55.10 46.74 66.69
CA GLY A 22 -55.17 45.40 66.07
C GLY A 22 -55.38 45.38 64.56
N GLY A 23 -55.35 46.54 63.88
CA GLY A 23 -55.94 46.71 62.55
C GLY A 23 -55.03 47.04 61.37
N THR A 24 -53.69 47.11 61.50
CA THR A 24 -52.84 47.62 60.39
C THR A 24 -51.62 46.79 60.03
N ALA A 25 -51.37 45.64 60.66
CA ALA A 25 -50.25 44.78 60.23
C ALA A 25 -50.56 43.91 59.00
N THR A 26 -51.84 43.74 58.64
CA THR A 26 -52.28 42.90 57.51
C THR A 26 -52.54 43.65 56.20
N ALA A 27 -52.43 44.98 56.18
CA ALA A 27 -52.77 45.80 54.99
C ALA A 27 -51.56 46.35 54.21
N ALA A 28 -50.33 45.89 54.48
CA ALA A 28 -49.12 46.40 53.81
C ALA A 28 -48.53 45.48 52.73
N ILE A 29 -49.23 44.42 52.33
CA ILE A 29 -48.75 43.48 51.29
C ILE A 29 -49.58 43.57 50.00
N GLU A 30 -50.81 44.08 50.05
CA GLU A 30 -51.65 44.27 48.86
C GLU A 30 -51.37 45.63 48.20
N GLY A 31 -50.43 45.66 47.26
CA GLY A 31 -50.19 46.86 46.46
C GLY A 31 -48.81 47.00 45.81
N ARG A 32 -47.96 45.98 45.82
CA ARG A 32 -46.72 46.03 45.04
C ARG A 32 -47.05 45.78 43.58
N GLY A 33 -46.74 46.73 42.70
CA GLY A 33 -46.84 46.53 41.25
C GLY A 33 -45.94 45.36 40.81
N ASN A 34 -46.37 44.64 39.78
CA ASN A 34 -45.54 43.59 39.17
C ASN A 34 -44.25 44.21 38.61
N LEU A 35 -43.12 43.53 38.81
CA LEU A 35 -41.86 43.91 38.19
C LEU A 35 -41.99 43.80 36.67
N THR A 36 -41.37 44.74 35.95
CA THR A 36 -41.19 44.69 34.51
C THR A 36 -39.71 44.51 34.17
N SER A 37 -39.38 44.13 32.93
CA SER A 37 -37.99 43.99 32.50
C SER A 37 -37.16 45.29 32.65
N ASP A 38 -37.81 46.45 32.54
CA ASP A 38 -37.16 47.76 32.71
C ASP A 38 -36.76 48.03 34.18
N ASP A 39 -37.36 47.31 35.13
CA ASP A 39 -37.00 47.39 36.55
C ASP A 39 -35.77 46.54 36.88
N CYS A 40 -35.56 45.43 36.15
CA CYS A 40 -34.48 44.48 36.42
C CYS A 40 -33.09 45.11 36.28
N ILE A 41 -32.87 45.94 35.26
CA ILE A 41 -31.58 46.60 35.00
C ILE A 41 -31.19 47.60 36.09
N LYS A 42 -32.14 48.09 36.89
CA LYS A 42 -31.86 49.03 37.99
C LYS A 42 -31.07 48.38 39.13
N CYS A 43 -31.10 47.05 39.24
CA CYS A 43 -30.44 46.29 40.30
C CYS A 43 -29.51 45.17 39.77
N HIS A 44 -29.83 44.55 38.65
CA HIS A 44 -29.01 43.51 38.01
C HIS A 44 -28.30 44.12 36.79
N LEU A 45 -27.08 44.61 36.97
CA LEU A 45 -26.34 45.24 35.86
C LEU A 45 -25.63 44.22 34.97
N GLU A 46 -25.13 43.14 35.55
CA GLU A 46 -24.31 42.15 34.82
C GLU A 46 -25.15 41.25 33.90
N ALA A 47 -26.36 40.84 34.31
CA ALA A 47 -27.20 39.95 33.50
C ALA A 47 -27.70 40.62 32.20
N PRO A 48 -28.31 41.83 32.23
CA PRO A 48 -28.67 42.55 31.00
C PRO A 48 -27.46 42.84 30.11
N LYS A 49 -26.31 43.20 30.69
CA LYS A 49 -25.07 43.39 29.94
C LYS A 49 -24.64 42.10 29.23
N ALA A 50 -24.65 40.97 29.93
CA ALA A 50 -24.32 39.66 29.35
C ALA A 50 -25.26 39.27 28.21
N ILE A 51 -26.57 39.50 28.36
CA ILE A 51 -27.56 39.28 27.29
C ILE A 51 -27.31 40.21 26.10
N GLU A 52 -27.01 41.48 26.36
CA GLU A 52 -26.73 42.46 25.32
C GLU A 52 -25.50 42.08 24.48
N GLU A 53 -24.45 41.61 25.16
CA GLU A 53 -23.17 41.19 24.57
C GLU A 53 -23.25 39.84 23.85
N ALA A 54 -23.93 38.83 24.43
CA ALA A 54 -23.88 37.44 23.96
C ALA A 54 -25.15 36.60 24.22
N GLY A 55 -26.31 37.22 24.46
CA GLY A 55 -27.56 36.53 24.81
C GLY A 55 -28.29 35.85 23.65
N MET A 56 -27.90 36.12 22.40
CA MET A 56 -28.50 35.51 21.20
C MET A 56 -30.04 35.66 21.18
N ALA A 57 -30.79 34.56 21.07
CA ALA A 57 -32.25 34.58 21.09
C ALA A 57 -32.79 35.15 22.42
N HIS A 58 -32.07 34.99 23.54
CA HIS A 58 -32.50 35.52 24.84
C HIS A 58 -32.55 37.05 24.91
N LYS A 59 -31.93 37.73 23.94
CA LYS A 59 -31.99 39.19 23.82
C LYS A 59 -33.33 39.70 23.30
N ASN A 60 -33.98 38.94 22.41
CA ASN A 60 -35.11 39.44 21.62
C ASN A 60 -36.36 38.55 21.68
N ALA A 61 -36.21 37.28 22.04
CA ALA A 61 -37.30 36.28 22.01
C ALA A 61 -37.91 36.01 23.38
N VAL A 62 -37.23 36.41 24.46
CA VAL A 62 -37.72 36.31 25.84
C VAL A 62 -37.36 37.57 26.61
N THR A 63 -38.16 37.88 27.61
CA THR A 63 -37.97 38.99 28.54
C THR A 63 -37.51 38.49 29.90
N CYS A 64 -37.03 39.39 30.77
CA CYS A 64 -36.55 39.03 32.10
C CYS A 64 -37.61 38.31 32.93
N VAL A 65 -38.88 38.71 32.79
CA VAL A 65 -40.01 38.17 33.56
C VAL A 65 -40.63 36.92 32.94
N GLU A 66 -40.33 36.62 31.68
CA GLU A 66 -40.70 35.35 31.03
C GLU A 66 -39.70 34.23 31.40
N CYS A 67 -38.46 34.59 31.77
CA CYS A 67 -37.45 33.65 32.26
C CYS A 67 -37.35 33.63 33.80
N HIS A 68 -37.84 34.66 34.51
CA HIS A 68 -37.87 34.70 35.97
C HIS A 68 -39.30 34.90 36.49
N GLU A 69 -39.98 33.80 36.79
CA GLU A 69 -41.37 33.77 37.30
C GLU A 69 -41.46 34.12 38.80
N GLY A 70 -40.71 35.14 39.23
CA GLY A 70 -40.72 35.62 40.60
C GLY A 70 -39.42 36.33 40.99
N HIS A 71 -39.35 36.84 42.22
CA HIS A 71 -38.17 37.52 42.74
C HIS A 71 -38.05 37.37 44.26
N ALA A 72 -36.82 37.24 44.76
CA ALA A 72 -36.55 37.14 46.19
C ALA A 72 -37.02 38.42 46.94
N PRO A 73 -37.50 38.32 48.20
CA PRO A 73 -37.58 37.12 49.03
C PRO A 73 -38.86 36.28 48.84
N PHE A 74 -39.72 36.63 47.89
CA PHE A 74 -41.05 35.99 47.74
C PHE A 74 -41.02 34.72 46.91
N ALA A 75 -40.06 34.62 45.99
CA ALA A 75 -39.77 33.41 45.24
C ALA A 75 -38.25 33.30 45.06
N LEU A 76 -37.69 32.12 45.35
CA LEU A 76 -36.25 31.87 45.34
C LEU A 76 -35.84 31.03 44.12
N ASP A 77 -36.67 30.08 43.72
CA ASP A 77 -36.47 29.23 42.54
C ASP A 77 -37.40 29.69 41.42
N VAL A 78 -36.91 30.66 40.64
CA VAL A 78 -37.74 31.44 39.69
C VAL A 78 -37.39 31.17 38.23
N ILE A 79 -36.33 30.39 37.98
CA ILE A 79 -35.86 30.06 36.63
C ILE A 79 -36.57 28.78 36.17
N PRO A 80 -37.30 28.79 35.04
CA PRO A 80 -37.94 27.60 34.50
C PRO A 80 -36.91 26.60 33.99
N GLU A 81 -37.35 25.34 33.84
CA GLU A 81 -36.51 24.32 33.19
C GLU A 81 -36.24 24.69 31.73
N CYS A 82 -35.00 24.51 31.28
CA CYS A 82 -34.58 24.85 29.92
C CYS A 82 -35.47 24.19 28.85
N GLY A 83 -35.93 22.95 29.12
CA GLY A 83 -36.80 22.18 28.24
C GLY A 83 -38.18 22.77 27.98
N GLN A 84 -38.62 23.78 28.76
CA GLN A 84 -39.89 24.47 28.50
C GLN A 84 -39.85 25.33 27.24
N CYS A 85 -38.66 25.79 26.84
CA CYS A 85 -38.46 26.60 25.64
C CYS A 85 -37.54 25.93 24.62
N HIS A 86 -36.58 25.12 25.06
CA HIS A 86 -35.67 24.37 24.21
C HIS A 86 -36.20 22.95 23.98
N SER A 87 -36.61 22.63 22.75
CA SER A 87 -37.16 21.32 22.41
C SER A 87 -36.96 20.99 20.93
N GLY A 88 -37.24 19.75 20.55
CA GLY A 88 -37.27 19.31 19.15
C GLY A 88 -36.00 18.65 18.63
N GLU A 89 -34.94 18.57 19.44
CA GLU A 89 -33.69 17.89 19.11
C GLU A 89 -33.21 17.08 20.32
N ALA A 90 -32.56 15.94 20.07
CA ALA A 90 -32.09 15.04 21.14
C ALA A 90 -31.13 15.71 22.14
N HIS A 91 -30.44 16.77 21.72
CA HIS A 91 -29.60 17.58 22.60
C HIS A 91 -30.39 18.28 23.71
N PHE A 92 -31.62 18.74 23.41
CA PHE A 92 -32.45 19.44 24.38
C PHE A 92 -33.12 18.51 25.41
N ASP A 93 -33.11 17.20 25.15
CA ASP A 93 -33.57 16.17 26.09
C ASP A 93 -32.50 15.80 27.14
N LEU A 94 -31.29 16.39 27.06
CA LEU A 94 -30.21 16.14 28.00
C LEU A 94 -30.47 16.81 29.35
N ASP A 95 -30.20 16.07 30.41
CA ASP A 95 -30.17 16.60 31.77
C ASP A 95 -28.92 17.46 32.02
N ALA A 96 -28.98 18.32 33.05
CA ALA A 96 -27.85 19.10 33.56
C ALA A 96 -27.21 20.07 32.54
N CYS A 97 -28.02 20.81 31.78
CA CYS A 97 -27.58 21.76 30.75
C CYS A 97 -26.45 22.73 31.21
N LEU A 98 -26.48 23.11 32.49
CA LEU A 98 -25.51 24.04 33.11
C LEU A 98 -24.11 23.44 33.29
N THR A 99 -23.88 22.15 33.02
CA THR A 99 -22.52 21.56 33.04
C THR A 99 -21.64 22.10 31.91
N CYS A 100 -22.26 22.56 30.82
CA CYS A 100 -21.57 23.16 29.67
C CYS A 100 -22.02 24.61 29.44
N HIS A 101 -23.31 24.88 29.61
CA HIS A 101 -23.90 26.22 29.51
C HIS A 101 -23.88 26.93 30.86
N GLU A 102 -22.69 27.24 31.39
CA GLU A 102 -22.53 27.83 32.74
C GLU A 102 -23.32 29.13 32.94
N ASN A 103 -23.60 29.87 31.85
CA ASN A 103 -24.32 31.14 31.91
C ASN A 103 -25.50 31.17 30.91
N PRO A 104 -26.76 31.05 31.39
CA PRO A 104 -27.95 31.16 30.56
C PRO A 104 -28.09 32.50 29.83
N HIS A 105 -27.43 33.56 30.30
CA HIS A 105 -27.40 34.87 29.64
C HIS A 105 -26.37 34.95 28.51
N ARG A 106 -25.48 33.96 28.37
CA ARG A 106 -24.48 33.85 27.29
C ARG A 106 -24.47 32.43 26.74
N PRO A 107 -25.60 31.94 26.19
CA PRO A 107 -25.83 30.52 25.96
C PRO A 107 -24.83 29.85 25.00
N LEU A 108 -24.19 30.58 24.09
CA LEU A 108 -23.19 30.02 23.16
C LEU A 108 -21.75 30.06 23.71
N GLU A 109 -21.51 30.70 24.85
CA GLU A 109 -20.22 30.68 25.52
C GLU A 109 -20.14 29.50 26.46
N ILE A 110 -19.91 28.34 25.87
CA ILE A 110 -19.84 27.07 26.59
C ILE A 110 -18.43 26.75 27.03
N LYS A 111 -18.33 26.11 28.20
CA LYS A 111 -17.09 25.52 28.69
C LYS A 111 -17.26 24.03 28.83
N LEU A 112 -16.39 23.27 28.19
CA LEU A 112 -16.41 21.83 28.29
C LEU A 112 -15.67 21.41 29.57
N THR A 113 -16.30 20.54 30.35
CA THR A 113 -15.63 19.86 31.46
C THR A 113 -14.98 18.57 30.97
N LYS A 114 -14.18 17.92 31.83
CA LYS A 114 -13.47 16.69 31.44
C LYS A 114 -14.42 15.50 31.40
N ASP A 115 -14.00 14.47 30.68
CA ASP A 115 -14.66 13.16 30.60
C ASP A 115 -16.11 13.17 30.07
N ILE A 116 -16.42 14.05 29.12
CA ILE A 116 -17.74 14.12 28.46
C ILE A 116 -17.71 13.37 27.11
N THR A 117 -18.72 12.54 26.87
CA THR A 117 -18.97 11.87 25.57
C THR A 117 -20.43 11.90 25.15
N GLY A 118 -21.34 11.43 26.01
CA GLY A 118 -22.77 11.28 25.69
C GLY A 118 -23.41 12.52 25.07
N PRO A 119 -23.32 13.70 25.69
CA PRO A 119 -23.87 14.95 25.15
C PRO A 119 -23.36 15.33 23.75
N CYS A 120 -22.13 14.96 23.39
CA CYS A 120 -21.57 15.27 22.08
C CYS A 120 -22.26 14.46 20.97
N LEU A 121 -22.64 13.22 21.29
CA LEU A 121 -23.19 12.26 20.33
C LEU A 121 -24.63 12.58 19.92
N THR A 122 -25.32 13.50 20.59
CA THR A 122 -26.65 13.98 20.15
C THR A 122 -26.58 14.74 18.81
N CYS A 123 -25.41 15.28 18.46
CA CYS A 123 -25.16 15.95 17.17
C CYS A 123 -24.03 15.28 16.37
N HIS A 124 -23.07 14.65 17.04
CA HIS A 124 -21.90 14.00 16.44
C HIS A 124 -22.01 12.47 16.44
N GLU A 125 -23.20 11.95 16.09
CA GLU A 125 -23.49 10.51 16.06
C GLU A 125 -22.50 9.77 15.15
N THR A 126 -22.27 10.29 13.94
CA THR A 126 -21.34 9.69 12.95
C THR A 126 -19.95 9.48 13.52
N GLN A 127 -19.41 10.45 14.26
CA GLN A 127 -18.08 10.34 14.87
C GLN A 127 -18.05 9.27 15.97
N GLY A 128 -19.13 9.15 16.76
CA GLY A 128 -19.30 8.07 17.72
C GLY A 128 -19.33 6.69 17.05
N THR A 129 -20.11 6.54 15.98
CA THR A 129 -20.20 5.30 15.20
C THR A 129 -18.84 4.94 14.58
N GLN A 130 -18.10 5.91 14.03
CA GLN A 130 -16.76 5.66 13.49
C GLN A 130 -15.79 5.11 14.55
N LEU A 131 -15.76 5.67 15.76
CA LEU A 131 -14.91 5.17 16.84
C LEU A 131 -15.33 3.78 17.34
N GLN A 132 -16.61 3.45 17.23
CA GLN A 132 -17.16 2.14 17.59
C GLN A 132 -16.82 1.08 16.53
N ASP A 133 -17.05 1.38 15.26
CA ASP A 133 -16.83 0.47 14.13
C ASP A 133 -15.34 0.24 13.84
N PHE A 134 -14.50 1.25 14.11
CA PHE A 134 -13.06 1.22 13.87
C PHE A 134 -12.28 1.46 15.18
N PRO A 135 -12.28 0.48 16.10
CA PRO A 135 -11.74 0.66 17.43
C PRO A 135 -10.23 0.96 17.41
N SER A 136 -9.83 1.94 18.22
CA SER A 136 -8.44 2.31 18.47
C SER A 136 -8.27 2.78 19.92
N VAL A 137 -7.07 3.26 20.29
CA VAL A 137 -6.86 3.90 21.61
C VAL A 137 -7.86 5.04 21.84
N HIS A 138 -8.25 5.77 20.79
CA HIS A 138 -9.20 6.88 20.88
C HIS A 138 -10.60 6.44 21.31
N THR A 139 -11.01 5.19 21.06
CA THR A 139 -12.32 4.66 21.48
C THR A 139 -12.42 4.58 23.01
N SER A 140 -11.28 4.52 23.71
CA SER A 140 -11.24 4.52 25.19
C SER A 140 -11.16 5.93 25.79
N LEU A 141 -11.09 6.97 24.97
CA LEU A 141 -10.98 8.35 25.42
C LEU A 141 -12.35 9.03 25.32
N ALA A 142 -12.65 9.88 26.29
CA ALA A 142 -13.80 10.78 26.17
C ALA A 142 -13.54 11.82 25.07
N CYS A 143 -14.60 12.33 24.43
CA CYS A 143 -14.50 13.37 23.39
C CYS A 143 -13.67 14.57 23.86
N THR A 144 -13.86 14.98 25.11
CA THR A 144 -13.17 16.11 25.75
C THR A 144 -11.73 15.83 26.14
N ALA A 145 -11.21 14.62 25.91
CA ALA A 145 -9.77 14.36 26.04
C ALA A 145 -8.98 15.07 24.93
N CYS A 146 -9.60 15.28 23.77
CA CYS A 146 -9.00 15.96 22.62
C CYS A 146 -9.70 17.30 22.32
N HIS A 147 -11.03 17.33 22.36
CA HIS A 147 -11.84 18.52 22.09
C HIS A 147 -12.05 19.33 23.37
N ASN A 148 -11.15 20.28 23.64
CA ASN A 148 -11.21 21.09 24.86
C ASN A 148 -12.16 22.29 24.73
N GLU A 149 -12.44 22.70 23.49
CA GLU A 149 -13.37 23.76 23.16
C GLU A 149 -14.35 23.27 22.10
N HIS A 150 -15.62 23.68 22.21
CA HIS A 150 -16.62 23.27 21.23
C HIS A 150 -16.35 23.93 19.87
N GLY A 151 -16.38 23.13 18.80
CA GLY A 151 -16.00 23.55 17.45
C GLY A 151 -14.49 23.54 17.16
N GLN A 152 -13.65 23.19 18.15
CA GLN A 152 -12.21 23.03 17.94
C GLN A 152 -11.90 21.73 17.19
N VAL A 153 -11.01 21.81 16.20
CA VAL A 153 -10.36 20.64 15.58
C VAL A 153 -8.97 20.47 16.23
N PRO A 154 -8.74 19.40 17.01
CA PRO A 154 -7.46 19.17 17.67
C PRO A 154 -6.34 18.81 16.67
N GLU A 155 -5.11 19.14 17.03
CA GLU A 155 -3.93 18.77 16.25
C GLU A 155 -3.41 17.38 16.69
N CYS A 156 -3.24 16.48 15.73
CA CYS A 156 -2.71 15.13 15.93
C CYS A 156 -1.30 15.14 16.54
N LEU A 157 -0.45 16.08 16.08
CA LEU A 157 0.95 16.18 16.49
C LEU A 157 1.14 16.58 17.97
N LYS A 158 0.08 16.96 18.69
CA LYS A 158 0.14 17.16 20.14
C LYS A 158 0.40 15.88 20.91
N CYS A 159 0.02 14.73 20.34
CA CYS A 159 0.18 13.42 20.96
C CYS A 159 0.95 12.42 20.09
N HIS A 160 0.93 12.59 18.76
CA HIS A 160 1.57 11.68 17.82
C HIS A 160 2.87 12.23 17.25
N GLN A 161 3.84 11.34 17.03
CA GLN A 161 5.03 11.65 16.26
C GLN A 161 4.76 11.42 14.77
N PRO A 162 5.31 12.27 13.88
CA PRO A 162 5.18 12.08 12.45
C PRO A 162 6.01 10.87 11.97
N HIS A 163 5.65 10.31 10.81
CA HIS A 163 6.39 9.18 10.21
C HIS A 163 7.67 9.61 9.47
N SER A 164 7.85 10.92 9.21
CA SER A 164 9.12 11.48 8.73
C SER A 164 9.31 12.91 9.25
N ALA A 165 10.53 13.44 9.13
CA ALA A 165 10.85 14.78 9.60
C ALA A 165 10.14 15.90 8.81
N GLU A 166 9.74 15.59 7.58
CA GLU A 166 9.10 16.52 6.64
C GLU A 166 7.58 16.57 6.78
N MET A 167 6.98 15.59 7.49
CA MET A 167 5.53 15.45 7.59
C MET A 167 4.97 16.40 8.66
N VAL A 168 3.98 17.22 8.26
CA VAL A 168 3.35 18.23 9.13
C VAL A 168 1.88 17.90 9.41
N GLN A 169 1.22 18.67 10.28
CA GLN A 169 -0.17 18.44 10.71
C GLN A 169 -1.17 18.30 9.54
N ALA A 170 -0.95 19.07 8.46
CA ALA A 170 -1.79 19.03 7.26
C ALA A 170 -1.65 17.72 6.46
N ASP A 171 -0.55 16.97 6.65
CA ASP A 171 -0.30 15.73 5.94
C ASP A 171 -0.99 14.53 6.61
N CYS A 172 -1.23 14.60 7.93
CA CYS A 172 -1.83 13.49 8.67
C CYS A 172 -3.17 13.05 8.07
N GLY A 173 -3.99 14.03 7.68
CA GLY A 173 -5.33 13.83 7.10
C GLY A 173 -5.32 13.26 5.68
N LYS A 174 -4.15 13.17 5.02
CA LYS A 174 -4.03 12.55 3.68
C LYS A 174 -4.12 11.03 3.74
N CYS A 175 -3.86 10.45 4.91
CA CYS A 175 -3.83 9.01 5.14
C CYS A 175 -4.73 8.57 6.29
N HIS A 176 -4.77 9.37 7.37
CA HIS A 176 -5.53 9.05 8.58
C HIS A 176 -6.78 9.92 8.65
N GLN A 177 -7.95 9.27 8.72
CA GLN A 177 -9.18 9.97 9.02
C GLN A 177 -9.38 10.08 10.53
N ALA A 178 -9.78 11.27 11.00
CA ALA A 178 -10.19 11.46 12.40
C ALA A 178 -11.32 10.49 12.78
N HIS A 179 -11.33 10.02 14.03
CA HIS A 179 -12.30 9.05 14.55
C HIS A 179 -12.25 7.64 13.96
N LYS A 180 -11.38 7.37 12.97
CA LYS A 180 -11.04 6.02 12.48
C LYS A 180 -9.58 5.94 11.98
N PRO A 181 -8.58 6.37 12.77
CA PRO A 181 -7.22 6.63 12.29
C PRO A 181 -6.47 5.38 11.81
N LEU A 182 -6.92 4.17 12.17
CA LEU A 182 -6.31 2.92 11.71
C LEU A 182 -6.81 2.48 10.31
N GLU A 183 -7.92 3.04 9.85
CA GLU A 183 -8.41 2.83 8.49
C GLU A 183 -7.67 3.82 7.58
N VAL A 184 -6.52 3.36 7.09
CA VAL A 184 -5.64 4.18 6.24
C VAL A 184 -6.18 4.18 4.82
N ALA A 185 -6.59 5.35 4.37
CA ALA A 185 -7.10 5.60 3.04
C ALA A 185 -6.46 6.88 2.47
N TYR A 186 -6.21 6.89 1.17
CA TYR A 186 -5.50 7.99 0.51
C TYR A 186 -5.96 8.15 -0.93
N THR A 187 -5.69 9.32 -1.49
CA THR A 187 -6.03 9.66 -2.87
C THR A 187 -4.95 9.19 -3.84
N SER A 188 -5.32 8.99 -5.11
CA SER A 188 -4.42 8.48 -6.16
C SER A 188 -3.28 9.44 -6.53
N ASP A 189 -3.37 10.71 -6.15
CA ASP A 189 -2.35 11.73 -6.33
C ASP A 189 -1.33 11.80 -5.19
N LEU A 190 -1.47 10.96 -4.15
CA LEU A 190 -0.49 10.89 -3.07
C LEU A 190 0.88 10.47 -3.62
N SER A 191 1.90 11.28 -3.32
CA SER A 191 3.28 11.02 -3.74
C SER A 191 3.82 9.74 -3.11
N SER A 192 4.53 8.92 -3.91
CA SER A 192 5.23 7.73 -3.43
C SER A 192 6.20 8.01 -2.28
N ALA A 193 6.75 9.23 -2.19
CA ALA A 193 7.64 9.62 -1.09
C ALA A 193 6.92 9.57 0.28
N SER A 194 5.62 9.86 0.33
CA SER A 194 4.82 9.74 1.54
C SER A 194 4.64 8.29 1.99
N CYS A 195 4.61 7.35 1.03
CA CYS A 195 4.61 5.91 1.34
C CYS A 195 5.97 5.48 1.91
N GLY A 196 7.05 6.06 1.40
CA GLY A 196 8.43 5.83 1.88
C GLY A 196 8.65 6.14 3.35
N SER A 197 7.86 7.04 3.95
CA SER A 197 7.91 7.31 5.40
C SER A 197 7.66 6.07 6.26
N CYS A 198 6.91 5.08 5.75
CA CYS A 198 6.69 3.78 6.42
C CYS A 198 7.35 2.62 5.67
N HIS A 199 7.42 2.70 4.34
CA HIS A 199 7.89 1.64 3.45
C HIS A 199 9.25 1.97 2.82
N ASP A 200 10.19 2.51 3.61
CA ASP A 200 11.49 3.00 3.13
C ASP A 200 12.25 1.95 2.29
N GLY A 201 12.28 0.69 2.73
CA GLY A 201 12.93 -0.38 1.98
C GLY A 201 12.30 -0.65 0.60
N VAL A 202 10.96 -0.62 0.51
CA VAL A 202 10.24 -0.84 -0.75
C VAL A 202 10.39 0.38 -1.67
N PHE A 203 10.25 1.58 -1.11
CA PHE A 203 10.43 2.84 -1.83
C PHE A 203 11.85 2.96 -2.38
N GLY A 204 12.86 2.62 -1.58
CA GLY A 204 14.26 2.57 -1.99
C GLY A 204 14.51 1.55 -3.11
N ALA A 205 13.98 0.33 -2.98
CA ALA A 205 14.11 -0.71 -4.01
C ALA A 205 13.49 -0.28 -5.36
N LEU A 206 12.29 0.29 -5.32
CA LEU A 206 11.61 0.78 -6.52
C LEU A 206 12.38 1.93 -7.18
N ASN A 207 12.91 2.86 -6.38
CA ASN A 207 13.66 3.99 -6.90
C ASN A 207 15.03 3.58 -7.48
N ALA A 208 15.63 2.52 -6.95
CA ALA A 208 16.85 1.91 -7.48
C ALA A 208 16.61 1.05 -8.73
N SER A 209 15.37 0.63 -8.99
CA SER A 209 15.01 -0.19 -10.15
C SER A 209 15.28 0.53 -11.47
N VAL A 210 15.63 -0.26 -12.49
CA VAL A 210 15.74 0.22 -13.89
C VAL A 210 14.39 0.22 -14.60
N ALA A 211 13.35 -0.36 -13.99
CA ALA A 211 12.02 -0.46 -14.57
C ALA A 211 11.30 0.89 -14.65
N LYS A 212 10.32 0.97 -15.56
CA LYS A 212 9.43 2.14 -15.69
C LYS A 212 8.55 2.37 -14.46
N HIS A 213 8.34 1.35 -13.64
CA HIS A 213 7.53 1.45 -12.42
C HIS A 213 8.04 2.52 -11.44
N LYS A 214 9.34 2.86 -11.46
CA LYS A 214 9.88 3.93 -10.60
C LYS A 214 9.27 5.32 -10.84
N THR A 215 8.65 5.54 -12.01
CA THR A 215 7.97 6.80 -12.35
C THR A 215 6.47 6.75 -12.11
N VAL A 216 5.94 5.62 -11.64
CA VAL A 216 4.52 5.43 -11.34
C VAL A 216 4.31 5.67 -9.84
N ASN A 217 3.29 6.44 -9.48
CA ASN A 217 2.98 6.67 -8.07
C ASN A 217 2.45 5.40 -7.43
N CYS A 218 2.80 5.14 -6.16
CA CYS A 218 2.32 3.98 -5.41
C CYS A 218 0.78 3.90 -5.44
N ALA A 219 0.12 5.04 -5.25
CA ALA A 219 -1.34 5.15 -5.21
C ALA A 219 -2.03 4.96 -6.58
N THR A 220 -1.27 4.88 -7.68
CA THR A 220 -1.81 4.46 -8.99
C THR A 220 -2.10 2.96 -9.02
N CYS A 221 -1.34 2.17 -8.26
CA CYS A 221 -1.50 0.72 -8.19
C CYS A 221 -2.24 0.30 -6.92
N HIS A 222 -1.88 0.89 -5.77
CA HIS A 222 -2.56 0.69 -4.50
C HIS A 222 -3.71 1.68 -4.36
N GLU A 223 -4.83 1.39 -5.03
CA GLU A 223 -5.95 2.31 -5.09
C GLU A 223 -6.70 2.42 -3.76
N ALA A 224 -6.95 3.66 -3.31
CA ALA A 224 -7.89 4.12 -2.29
C ALA A 224 -7.74 3.56 -0.85
N THR A 225 -7.35 2.29 -0.70
CA THR A 225 -7.30 1.56 0.56
C THR A 225 -5.92 0.94 0.75
N HIS A 226 -5.33 1.19 1.91
CA HIS A 226 -4.04 0.61 2.25
C HIS A 226 -4.11 -0.93 2.31
N GLY A 227 -3.12 -1.61 1.73
CA GLY A 227 -3.01 -3.08 1.76
C GLY A 227 -3.69 -3.82 0.62
N GLN A 228 -4.35 -3.11 -0.31
CA GLN A 228 -4.87 -3.72 -1.53
C GLN A 228 -3.72 -4.04 -2.49
N ILE A 229 -3.60 -5.31 -2.91
CA ILE A 229 -2.65 -5.74 -3.94
C ILE A 229 -3.39 -5.76 -5.28
N PRO A 230 -2.98 -4.96 -6.27
CA PRO A 230 -3.60 -4.99 -7.59
C PRO A 230 -3.15 -6.22 -8.38
N GLU A 231 -4.03 -6.70 -9.25
CA GLU A 231 -3.69 -7.74 -10.23
C GLU A 231 -2.81 -7.16 -11.33
N CYS A 232 -1.72 -7.83 -11.69
CA CYS A 232 -0.81 -7.37 -12.73
C CYS A 232 -1.51 -7.27 -14.09
N SER A 233 -2.47 -8.16 -14.36
CA SER A 233 -3.29 -8.14 -15.59
C SER A 233 -4.14 -6.90 -15.78
N ASN A 234 -4.34 -6.09 -14.74
CA ASN A 234 -5.08 -4.83 -14.89
C ASN A 234 -4.33 -3.82 -15.77
N CYS A 235 -3.01 -4.00 -15.94
CA CYS A 235 -2.17 -3.11 -16.75
C CYS A 235 -1.24 -3.84 -17.71
N HIS A 236 -0.90 -5.11 -17.44
CA HIS A 236 0.05 -5.89 -18.23
C HIS A 236 -0.62 -7.07 -18.90
N GLU A 237 -0.40 -7.21 -20.21
CA GLU A 237 -0.80 -8.42 -20.93
C GLU A 237 0.11 -9.60 -20.52
N PRO A 238 -0.45 -10.76 -20.14
CA PRO A 238 0.35 -11.93 -19.81
C PRO A 238 1.08 -12.47 -21.04
N HIS A 239 2.22 -13.12 -20.82
CA HIS A 239 3.01 -13.71 -21.92
C HIS A 239 2.37 -15.00 -22.50
N ALA A 240 1.36 -15.55 -21.82
CA ALA A 240 0.56 -16.67 -22.32
C ALA A 240 -0.91 -16.48 -21.91
N PRO A 241 -1.89 -16.92 -22.73
CA PRO A 241 -3.32 -16.71 -22.48
C PRO A 241 -3.84 -17.29 -21.16
N ASP A 242 -3.18 -18.33 -20.66
CA ASP A 242 -3.53 -19.12 -19.48
C ASP A 242 -2.58 -18.91 -18.30
N MET A 243 -1.69 -17.90 -18.36
CA MET A 243 -0.78 -17.59 -17.27
C MET A 243 -1.54 -17.01 -16.07
N ALA A 244 -1.51 -17.73 -14.95
CA ALA A 244 -2.10 -17.27 -13.70
C ALA A 244 -1.29 -16.13 -13.07
N GLN A 245 -1.96 -15.25 -12.32
CA GLN A 245 -1.33 -14.07 -11.68
C GLN A 245 -0.21 -14.47 -10.69
N THR A 246 -0.36 -15.59 -10.00
CA THR A 246 0.67 -16.13 -9.11
C THR A 246 1.97 -16.47 -9.83
N GLU A 247 1.90 -16.78 -11.13
CA GLU A 247 3.07 -17.10 -11.95
C GLU A 247 3.86 -15.85 -12.34
N CYS A 248 3.23 -14.67 -12.40
CA CYS A 248 3.93 -13.41 -12.70
C CYS A 248 5.05 -13.15 -11.69
N THR A 249 4.78 -13.40 -10.41
CA THR A 249 5.74 -13.13 -9.32
C THR A 249 6.93 -14.08 -9.26
N LYS A 250 6.90 -15.19 -10.00
CA LYS A 250 8.05 -16.09 -10.15
C LYS A 250 9.15 -15.49 -11.03
N CYS A 251 8.83 -14.45 -11.81
CA CYS A 251 9.74 -13.79 -12.74
C CYS A 251 9.84 -12.27 -12.47
N HIS A 252 8.73 -11.64 -12.06
CA HIS A 252 8.64 -10.20 -11.84
C HIS A 252 8.36 -9.89 -10.37
N GLN A 253 9.28 -9.19 -9.71
CA GLN A 253 9.02 -8.69 -8.36
C GLN A 253 8.16 -7.41 -8.41
N ALA A 254 7.06 -7.33 -7.65
CA ALA A 254 6.07 -6.25 -7.72
C ALA A 254 6.65 -4.81 -7.60
N HIS A 255 7.76 -4.64 -6.88
CA HIS A 255 8.43 -3.34 -6.70
C HIS A 255 9.84 -3.28 -7.30
N SER A 256 10.25 -4.33 -8.01
CA SER A 256 11.47 -4.36 -8.83
C SER A 256 11.30 -5.37 -9.95
N PRO A 257 10.39 -5.12 -10.91
CA PRO A 257 10.02 -6.13 -11.90
C PRO A 257 11.12 -6.40 -12.94
N MET A 258 12.18 -5.58 -12.93
CA MET A 258 13.37 -5.75 -13.76
C MET A 258 14.67 -5.44 -12.96
N PRO A 259 15.77 -6.17 -13.22
CA PRO A 259 15.88 -7.29 -14.16
C PRO A 259 15.04 -8.51 -13.75
N VAL A 260 14.62 -9.34 -14.71
CA VAL A 260 13.86 -10.56 -14.42
C VAL A 260 14.77 -11.54 -13.67
N GLY A 261 14.46 -11.75 -12.41
CA GLY A 261 15.02 -12.82 -11.58
C GLY A 261 13.99 -13.93 -11.47
N TYR A 262 14.47 -15.17 -11.49
CA TYR A 262 13.63 -16.35 -11.30
C TYR A 262 14.36 -17.36 -10.43
N ASP A 263 13.58 -18.14 -9.68
CA ASP A 263 14.10 -19.25 -8.89
C ASP A 263 14.41 -20.46 -9.78
N SER A 264 15.22 -21.38 -9.26
CA SER A 264 15.67 -22.58 -9.99
C SER A 264 14.55 -23.56 -10.35
N ASP A 265 13.38 -23.42 -9.75
CA ASP A 265 12.22 -24.30 -9.93
C ASP A 265 11.18 -23.77 -10.93
N VAL A 266 11.44 -22.62 -11.57
CA VAL A 266 10.58 -22.12 -12.64
C VAL A 266 10.47 -23.17 -13.76
N ALA A 267 9.26 -23.58 -14.12
CA ALA A 267 9.07 -24.64 -15.11
C ALA A 267 9.57 -24.20 -16.49
N ALA A 268 10.30 -25.06 -17.21
CA ALA A 268 10.87 -24.76 -18.53
C ALA A 268 9.83 -24.29 -19.56
N ILE A 269 8.59 -24.80 -19.47
CA ILE A 269 7.47 -24.38 -20.34
C ILE A 269 7.11 -22.89 -20.14
N ASN A 270 7.35 -22.31 -18.97
CA ASN A 270 7.11 -20.89 -18.73
C ASN A 270 8.10 -20.02 -19.53
N CYS A 271 9.29 -20.53 -19.83
CA CYS A 271 10.26 -19.86 -20.69
C CYS A 271 9.79 -19.86 -22.16
N ALA A 272 9.07 -20.91 -22.59
CA ALA A 272 8.55 -21.05 -23.95
C ALA A 272 7.55 -19.93 -24.32
N ALA A 273 6.93 -19.29 -23.33
CA ALA A 273 6.09 -18.11 -23.56
C ALA A 273 6.80 -16.98 -24.32
N CYS A 274 8.14 -16.91 -24.25
CA CYS A 274 8.95 -15.99 -25.06
C CYS A 274 10.01 -16.71 -25.92
N HIS A 275 10.43 -17.90 -25.51
CA HIS A 275 11.51 -18.68 -26.13
C HIS A 275 11.01 -19.98 -26.78
N ASP A 276 9.83 -19.95 -27.41
CA ASP A 276 9.17 -21.12 -28.02
C ASP A 276 10.12 -21.90 -28.95
N GLY A 277 10.82 -21.20 -29.85
CA GLY A 277 11.78 -21.84 -30.76
C GLY A 277 12.95 -22.53 -30.05
N VAL A 278 13.47 -21.93 -28.97
CA VAL A 278 14.56 -22.53 -28.18
C VAL A 278 14.06 -23.73 -27.38
N TYR A 279 12.83 -23.65 -26.86
CA TYR A 279 12.19 -24.76 -26.17
C TYR A 279 11.97 -25.94 -27.14
N GLU A 280 11.54 -25.67 -28.38
CA GLU A 280 11.43 -26.67 -29.43
C GLU A 280 12.78 -27.28 -29.81
N GLU A 281 13.83 -26.47 -30.01
CA GLU A 281 15.20 -26.94 -30.28
C GLU A 281 15.68 -27.93 -29.21
N LEU A 282 15.49 -27.60 -27.93
CA LEU A 282 15.93 -28.42 -26.81
C LEU A 282 15.16 -29.74 -26.74
N THR A 283 13.83 -29.69 -26.85
CA THR A 283 12.94 -30.86 -26.78
C THR A 283 13.04 -31.76 -28.02
N THR A 284 13.47 -31.22 -29.17
CA THR A 284 13.70 -32.02 -30.39
C THR A 284 15.12 -32.58 -30.47
N SER A 285 16.07 -32.06 -29.70
CA SER A 285 17.47 -32.51 -29.68
C SER A 285 17.65 -33.96 -29.23
N LYS A 286 16.70 -34.52 -28.46
CA LYS A 286 16.74 -35.88 -27.87
C LYS A 286 18.04 -36.15 -27.10
N THR A 287 18.56 -35.12 -26.42
CA THR A 287 19.71 -35.22 -25.52
C THR A 287 19.24 -35.17 -24.08
N LEU A 288 20.11 -35.54 -23.12
CA LEU A 288 19.80 -35.41 -21.69
C LEU A 288 19.43 -33.98 -21.26
N HIS A 289 19.77 -32.97 -22.07
CA HIS A 289 19.38 -31.60 -21.78
C HIS A 289 17.86 -31.37 -21.90
N GLU A 290 17.09 -32.27 -22.55
CA GLU A 290 15.62 -32.22 -22.54
C GLU A 290 15.04 -32.41 -21.13
N GLU A 291 15.78 -33.09 -20.24
CA GLU A 291 15.40 -33.34 -18.84
C GLU A 291 15.94 -32.27 -17.88
N VAL A 292 16.78 -31.35 -18.38
CA VAL A 292 17.41 -30.30 -17.56
C VAL A 292 16.61 -29.02 -17.69
N ASN A 293 16.14 -28.48 -16.57
CA ASN A 293 15.41 -27.21 -16.56
C ASN A 293 16.32 -26.04 -16.97
N CYS A 294 15.78 -25.12 -17.79
CA CYS A 294 16.43 -23.88 -18.23
C CYS A 294 17.18 -23.15 -17.10
N ALA A 295 16.56 -23.00 -15.93
CA ALA A 295 17.11 -22.26 -14.79
C ALA A 295 18.32 -22.94 -14.14
N THR A 296 18.55 -24.23 -14.40
CA THR A 296 19.74 -24.96 -13.96
C THR A 296 21.00 -24.42 -14.63
N CYS A 297 20.87 -24.09 -15.92
CA CYS A 297 21.95 -23.52 -16.72
C CYS A 297 21.93 -21.99 -16.64
N HIS A 298 20.79 -21.36 -16.87
CA HIS A 298 20.62 -19.91 -16.83
C HIS A 298 20.41 -19.40 -15.39
N GLN A 299 21.41 -19.56 -14.54
CA GLN A 299 21.27 -19.30 -13.11
C GLN A 299 20.95 -17.83 -12.80
N SER A 300 20.01 -17.65 -11.86
CA SER A 300 19.72 -16.46 -11.07
C SER A 300 19.17 -15.22 -11.79
N ASN A 301 19.46 -15.01 -13.07
CA ASN A 301 18.96 -13.85 -13.80
C ASN A 301 18.76 -14.14 -15.29
N HIS A 302 17.68 -13.57 -15.82
CA HIS A 302 17.42 -13.57 -17.25
C HIS A 302 18.54 -12.87 -18.04
N GLY A 303 19.07 -13.52 -19.07
CA GLY A 303 20.18 -13.03 -19.90
C GLY A 303 21.57 -13.49 -19.45
N TYR A 304 21.69 -14.26 -18.36
CA TYR A 304 22.94 -14.94 -18.02
C TYR A 304 23.28 -16.01 -19.07
N ILE A 305 24.51 -15.98 -19.61
CA ILE A 305 25.01 -17.00 -20.54
C ILE A 305 25.90 -17.97 -19.76
N PRO A 306 25.49 -19.24 -19.60
CA PRO A 306 26.28 -20.23 -18.88
C PRO A 306 27.53 -20.67 -19.63
N GLN A 307 28.51 -21.16 -18.88
CA GLN A 307 29.66 -21.86 -19.43
C GLN A 307 29.37 -23.37 -19.43
N CYS A 308 29.58 -24.03 -20.56
CA CYS A 308 29.44 -25.50 -20.69
C CYS A 308 30.37 -26.22 -19.70
N SER A 309 31.54 -25.66 -19.45
CA SER A 309 32.55 -26.18 -18.52
C SER A 309 32.13 -26.17 -17.05
N ASN A 310 30.99 -25.57 -16.71
CA ASN A 310 30.40 -25.71 -15.38
C ASN A 310 29.95 -27.15 -15.10
N CYS A 311 29.63 -27.92 -16.15
CA CYS A 311 29.14 -29.29 -16.04
C CYS A 311 29.89 -30.29 -16.94
N HIS A 312 30.50 -29.84 -18.03
CA HIS A 312 31.15 -30.69 -19.03
C HIS A 312 32.66 -30.50 -19.07
N ASP A 313 33.40 -31.60 -19.08
CA ASP A 313 34.85 -31.56 -19.28
C ASP A 313 35.18 -31.27 -20.75
N PRO A 314 36.13 -30.36 -21.05
CA PRO A 314 36.56 -30.10 -22.41
C PRO A 314 37.34 -31.30 -22.97
N HIS A 315 37.26 -31.50 -24.30
CA HIS A 315 37.97 -32.61 -24.96
C HIS A 315 39.49 -32.39 -25.09
N ALA A 316 39.98 -31.19 -24.76
CA ALA A 316 41.40 -30.86 -24.66
C ALA A 316 41.62 -29.79 -23.59
N GLU A 317 42.74 -29.86 -22.86
CA GLU A 317 43.05 -28.93 -21.75
C GLU A 317 43.07 -27.46 -22.18
N THR A 318 43.41 -27.19 -23.44
CA THR A 318 43.51 -25.84 -24.00
C THR A 318 42.26 -25.37 -24.73
N MET A 319 41.19 -26.16 -24.73
CA MET A 319 39.97 -25.82 -25.47
C MET A 319 39.21 -24.70 -24.74
N ALA A 320 39.08 -23.55 -25.41
CA ALA A 320 38.29 -22.44 -24.92
C ALA A 320 36.80 -22.64 -25.19
N MET A 321 35.95 -22.00 -24.39
CA MET A 321 34.50 -22.07 -24.49
C MET A 321 33.93 -21.62 -25.85
N THR A 322 34.59 -20.68 -26.53
CA THR A 322 34.23 -20.25 -27.89
C THR A 322 34.48 -21.32 -28.95
N GLU A 323 35.30 -22.33 -28.64
CA GLU A 323 35.59 -23.45 -29.53
C GLU A 323 34.53 -24.55 -29.41
N CYS A 324 33.86 -24.67 -28.26
CA CYS A 324 32.77 -25.64 -28.06
C CYS A 324 31.64 -25.40 -29.06
N THR A 325 31.25 -24.14 -29.27
CA THR A 325 30.14 -23.75 -30.14
C THR A 325 30.43 -23.88 -31.63
N LYS A 326 31.67 -24.20 -32.00
CA LYS A 326 32.04 -24.52 -33.38
C LYS A 326 31.60 -25.94 -33.80
N CYS A 327 31.33 -26.80 -32.83
CA CYS A 327 30.93 -28.19 -33.03
C CYS A 327 29.55 -28.50 -32.40
N HIS A 328 29.24 -27.87 -31.27
CA HIS A 328 27.99 -28.08 -30.52
C HIS A 328 27.13 -26.82 -30.58
N GLN A 329 25.88 -26.93 -31.02
CA GLN A 329 24.98 -25.79 -30.95
C GLN A 329 24.41 -25.64 -29.54
N ALA A 330 24.24 -24.40 -29.08
CA ALA A 330 23.52 -24.14 -27.84
C ALA A 330 22.08 -24.66 -27.99
N HIS A 331 21.56 -25.34 -26.96
CA HIS A 331 20.24 -25.98 -26.94
C HIS A 331 20.03 -27.14 -27.94
N GLN A 332 20.97 -27.37 -28.86
CA GLN A 332 21.03 -28.57 -29.68
C GLN A 332 22.47 -29.12 -29.79
N PRO A 333 23.06 -29.64 -28.68
CA PRO A 333 24.46 -30.06 -28.68
C PRO A 333 24.77 -31.25 -29.60
N MET A 334 23.73 -31.98 -30.03
CA MET A 334 23.81 -33.10 -30.97
C MET A 334 22.69 -32.99 -32.04
N PRO A 335 22.95 -33.44 -33.28
CA PRO A 335 24.21 -34.01 -33.76
C PRO A 335 25.33 -32.96 -33.89
N VAL A 336 26.58 -33.40 -33.79
CA VAL A 336 27.75 -32.52 -33.98
C VAL A 336 27.78 -32.04 -35.43
N ALA A 337 27.86 -30.72 -35.59
CA ALA A 337 27.97 -30.06 -36.89
C ALA A 337 29.07 -28.99 -36.81
N TYR A 338 29.87 -28.91 -37.85
CA TYR A 338 31.00 -27.97 -37.94
C TYR A 338 31.16 -27.50 -39.38
N ASP A 339 31.78 -26.33 -39.55
CA ASP A 339 32.12 -25.82 -40.87
C ASP A 339 33.51 -26.30 -41.35
N ASN A 340 33.87 -25.95 -42.58
CA ASN A 340 35.14 -26.34 -43.20
C ASN A 340 36.36 -25.56 -42.67
N SER A 341 36.19 -24.65 -41.72
CA SER A 341 37.27 -23.84 -41.14
C SER A 341 37.90 -24.46 -39.89
N ILE A 342 37.39 -25.60 -39.43
CA ILE A 342 37.91 -26.30 -38.26
C ILE A 342 39.24 -26.99 -38.57
N ALA A 343 40.28 -26.58 -37.84
CA ALA A 343 41.59 -27.18 -37.92
C ALA A 343 41.58 -28.63 -37.42
N SER A 344 42.35 -29.49 -38.09
CA SER A 344 42.45 -30.93 -37.78
C SER A 344 42.88 -31.24 -36.35
N ALA A 345 43.63 -30.35 -35.71
CA ALA A 345 44.03 -30.46 -34.31
C ALA A 345 42.83 -30.52 -33.35
N ASN A 346 41.70 -29.88 -33.70
CA ASN A 346 40.47 -29.97 -32.90
C ASN A 346 39.80 -31.35 -33.03
N CYS A 347 39.98 -32.02 -34.17
CA CYS A 347 39.49 -33.38 -34.38
C CYS A 347 40.34 -34.40 -33.62
N ALA A 348 41.65 -34.15 -33.47
CA ALA A 348 42.60 -35.01 -32.78
C ALA A 348 42.22 -35.30 -31.31
N ALA A 349 41.47 -34.39 -30.68
CA ALA A 349 40.95 -34.58 -29.33
C ALA A 349 40.11 -35.87 -29.17
N CYS A 350 39.40 -36.28 -30.23
CA CYS A 350 38.63 -37.53 -30.27
C CYS A 350 39.20 -38.55 -31.27
N HIS A 351 39.90 -38.08 -32.30
CA HIS A 351 40.40 -38.86 -33.43
C HIS A 351 41.93 -38.86 -33.50
N GLY A 352 42.60 -39.01 -32.35
CA GLY A 352 44.07 -38.97 -32.24
C GLY A 352 44.76 -39.92 -33.21
N ASP A 353 44.35 -41.18 -33.27
CA ASP A 353 44.95 -42.19 -34.16
C ASP A 353 44.85 -41.81 -35.64
N ALA A 354 43.69 -41.28 -36.07
CA ALA A 354 43.48 -40.86 -37.45
C ALA A 354 44.28 -39.60 -37.79
N PHE A 355 44.39 -38.67 -36.84
CA PHE A 355 45.20 -37.46 -36.97
C PHE A 355 46.69 -37.80 -37.08
N ASP A 356 47.20 -38.67 -36.20
CA ASP A 356 48.59 -39.11 -36.21
C ASP A 356 48.92 -39.86 -37.52
N LEU A 357 48.01 -40.70 -37.99
CA LEU A 357 48.15 -41.42 -39.25
C LEU A 357 48.23 -40.46 -40.46
N LEU A 358 47.32 -39.48 -40.53
CA LEU A 358 47.33 -38.46 -41.59
C LEU A 358 48.61 -37.62 -41.56
N GLN A 359 49.08 -37.23 -40.37
CA GLN A 359 50.30 -36.45 -40.19
C GLN A 359 51.57 -37.23 -40.56
N ALA A 360 51.58 -38.54 -40.37
CA ALA A 360 52.68 -39.41 -40.77
C ALA A 360 52.72 -39.69 -42.29
N SER A 361 51.62 -39.43 -43.00
CA SER A 361 51.49 -39.73 -44.43
C SER A 361 52.28 -38.76 -45.31
N THR A 362 52.98 -39.31 -46.30
CA THR A 362 53.66 -38.53 -47.34
C THR A 362 52.75 -38.16 -48.52
N ALA A 363 51.49 -38.60 -48.50
CA ALA A 363 50.53 -38.26 -49.55
C ALA A 363 50.04 -36.81 -49.42
N ALA A 364 49.60 -36.20 -50.53
CA ALA A 364 49.14 -34.80 -50.54
C ALA A 364 47.93 -34.53 -49.60
N HIS A 365 47.19 -35.57 -49.20
CA HIS A 365 46.09 -35.45 -48.25
C HIS A 365 46.55 -34.94 -46.87
N SER A 366 47.81 -35.14 -46.46
CA SER A 366 48.33 -34.64 -45.18
C SER A 366 48.41 -33.12 -45.10
N ALA A 367 48.27 -32.41 -46.22
CA ALA A 367 48.18 -30.95 -46.28
C ALA A 367 46.75 -30.41 -46.17
N LEU A 368 45.73 -31.28 -46.10
CA LEU A 368 44.32 -30.89 -46.03
C LEU A 368 43.79 -31.06 -44.60
N ASP A 369 42.93 -30.14 -44.18
CA ASP A 369 42.26 -30.28 -42.89
C ASP A 369 41.16 -31.34 -42.94
N CYS A 370 40.89 -32.02 -41.81
CA CYS A 370 39.85 -33.03 -41.71
C CYS A 370 38.49 -32.52 -42.23
N ALA A 371 38.15 -31.26 -41.90
CA ALA A 371 36.89 -30.63 -42.28
C ALA A 371 36.77 -30.32 -43.79
N PHE A 372 37.87 -30.35 -44.54
CA PHE A 372 37.84 -30.27 -46.01
C PHE A 372 37.23 -31.53 -46.62
N CYS A 373 37.56 -32.71 -46.06
CA CYS A 373 37.08 -34.00 -46.54
C CYS A 373 35.75 -34.39 -45.89
N HIS A 374 35.63 -34.20 -44.57
CA HIS A 374 34.47 -34.62 -43.78
C HIS A 374 33.47 -33.47 -43.61
N THR A 375 32.83 -33.07 -44.71
CA THR A 375 31.95 -31.88 -44.74
C THR A 375 30.55 -32.14 -44.17
N ASP A 376 29.86 -31.04 -43.85
CA ASP A 376 28.43 -30.91 -43.53
C ASP A 376 27.94 -31.61 -42.26
N THR A 377 28.28 -32.88 -42.06
CA THR A 377 27.82 -33.66 -40.92
C THR A 377 28.96 -34.55 -40.39
N HIS A 378 29.07 -34.60 -39.06
CA HIS A 378 30.02 -35.49 -38.41
C HIS A 378 29.76 -36.95 -38.84
N LYS A 379 30.85 -37.69 -39.14
CA LYS A 379 30.88 -39.05 -39.73
C LYS A 379 30.54 -39.15 -41.23
N MET A 380 30.34 -38.05 -41.94
CA MET A 380 30.31 -38.09 -43.40
C MET A 380 31.68 -38.54 -43.92
N VAL A 381 31.73 -39.59 -44.75
CA VAL A 381 32.95 -40.05 -45.41
C VAL A 381 32.78 -39.90 -46.92
N PRO A 382 33.58 -39.05 -47.60
CA PRO A 382 33.45 -38.87 -49.04
C PRO A 382 33.94 -40.11 -49.80
N GLN A 383 33.41 -40.31 -50.99
CA GLN A 383 33.92 -41.32 -51.92
C GLN A 383 35.15 -40.77 -52.64
N CYS A 384 36.15 -41.61 -52.96
CA CYS A 384 37.35 -41.14 -53.68
C CYS A 384 37.00 -40.43 -55.01
N THR A 385 35.92 -40.89 -55.66
CA THR A 385 35.41 -40.36 -56.93
C THR A 385 34.71 -39.01 -56.81
N SER A 386 34.40 -38.53 -55.60
CA SER A 386 33.86 -37.16 -55.43
C SER A 386 34.91 -36.08 -55.65
N CYS A 387 36.20 -36.44 -55.59
CA CYS A 387 37.31 -35.50 -55.77
C CYS A 387 38.28 -35.93 -56.89
N HIS A 388 38.36 -37.23 -57.21
CA HIS A 388 39.27 -37.75 -58.22
C HIS A 388 38.53 -38.27 -59.46
N GLU A 389 38.84 -37.69 -60.62
CA GLU A 389 38.36 -38.15 -61.92
C GLU A 389 39.22 -39.33 -62.42
N ALA A 390 38.79 -40.56 -62.12
CA ALA A 390 39.29 -41.81 -62.71
C ALA A 390 40.82 -41.84 -62.97
N PRO A 391 41.65 -41.84 -61.91
CA PRO A 391 43.11 -41.70 -62.03
C PRO A 391 43.79 -42.88 -62.74
N HIS A 392 43.05 -43.96 -63.00
CA HIS A 392 43.52 -45.19 -63.63
C HIS A 392 42.74 -45.50 -64.92
N SER A 393 43.34 -46.33 -65.78
CA SER A 393 42.68 -46.75 -67.03
C SER A 393 41.34 -47.48 -66.77
N ALA A 394 40.39 -47.34 -67.70
CA ALA A 394 39.08 -47.99 -67.60
C ALA A 394 39.15 -49.53 -67.43
N LYS A 395 40.20 -50.16 -67.97
CA LYS A 395 40.44 -51.61 -67.82
C LYS A 395 40.87 -52.00 -66.39
N MET A 396 41.54 -51.11 -65.68
CA MET A 396 41.94 -51.34 -64.29
C MET A 396 40.75 -51.12 -63.35
N LEU A 397 40.03 -50.00 -63.54
CA LEU A 397 38.83 -49.68 -62.77
C LEU A 397 37.68 -50.70 -62.97
N SER A 398 37.61 -51.36 -64.13
CA SER A 398 36.62 -52.43 -64.34
C SER A 398 37.00 -53.77 -63.69
N LYS A 399 38.29 -53.98 -63.40
CA LYS A 399 38.78 -55.21 -62.75
C LYS A 399 38.87 -55.07 -61.23
N PHE A 400 39.15 -53.87 -60.74
CA PHE A 400 39.23 -53.51 -59.32
C PHE A 400 38.31 -52.31 -59.09
N PRO A 401 37.03 -52.55 -58.76
CA PRO A 401 36.04 -51.48 -58.60
C PRO A 401 36.26 -50.67 -57.31
N ASP A 402 36.90 -51.25 -56.30
CA ASP A 402 37.17 -50.62 -55.02
C ASP A 402 38.63 -50.14 -54.95
N CYS A 403 38.84 -48.86 -54.64
CA CYS A 403 40.20 -48.30 -54.51
C CYS A 403 40.99 -48.98 -53.38
N GLY A 404 40.27 -49.49 -52.37
CA GLY A 404 40.76 -50.26 -51.22
C GLY A 404 41.57 -51.52 -51.55
N ASP A 405 41.38 -52.06 -52.75
CA ASP A 405 42.05 -53.28 -53.22
C ASP A 405 43.56 -53.09 -53.44
N CYS A 406 43.99 -51.84 -53.65
CA CYS A 406 45.38 -51.49 -53.95
C CYS A 406 45.89 -50.28 -53.15
N HIS A 407 44.99 -49.40 -52.71
CA HIS A 407 45.28 -48.29 -51.81
C HIS A 407 44.58 -48.55 -50.48
N ASN A 408 45.18 -48.13 -49.36
CA ASN A 408 44.55 -48.27 -48.06
C ASN A 408 43.49 -47.15 -47.88
N ILE A 409 43.60 -46.28 -46.88
CA ILE A 409 42.61 -45.21 -46.64
C ILE A 409 43.17 -43.84 -47.04
N ALA A 410 42.33 -42.82 -47.16
CA ALA A 410 42.78 -41.48 -47.54
C ALA A 410 43.83 -40.90 -46.58
N HIS A 411 43.82 -41.31 -45.31
CA HIS A 411 44.80 -40.89 -44.30
C HIS A 411 46.16 -41.57 -44.47
N ASP A 412 46.22 -42.74 -45.09
CA ASP A 412 47.43 -43.49 -45.35
C ASP A 412 47.24 -44.31 -46.63
N LEU A 413 47.59 -43.70 -47.77
CA LEU A 413 47.40 -44.31 -49.08
C LEU A 413 48.46 -45.37 -49.40
N ALA A 414 49.49 -45.48 -48.57
CA ALA A 414 50.53 -46.48 -48.73
C ALA A 414 50.06 -47.83 -48.16
N TYR A 415 50.57 -48.92 -48.76
CA TYR A 415 50.39 -50.29 -48.30
C TYR A 415 51.73 -50.88 -47.88
#